data_AF-A0A432MIS7-F1
#
_entry.id   AF-A0A432MIS7-F1
#
_cell.length_a   1.000
_cell.length_b   1.000
_cell.length_c   1.000
_cell.angle_alpha   90.00
_cell.angle_beta   90.00
_cell.angle_gamma   90.00
#
_symmetry.space_group_name_H-M   'P 1'
#
loop_
_entity.id
_entity.type
_entity.pdbx_description
1 polymer ?
#
loop_
_entity_poly.entity_id
_entity_poly.type
_entity_poly.pdbx_seq_one_letter_code
_entity_poly.pdbx_strand_id
1 'polypeptide(L)'
;MRTPAIIGLGAAYLVTLVDLTLVIFPQPEPAPNLVPMRTISACWEAGGWSGVMNLGGNLALLAPMGMIVGLIRPGRGGPAMALVAGAVMSLAIELAQFAGGHRTADVDDVLLNTIGAILGALAVSSARWATSAPGGSRRVSASPSR
;
A
#
# COMPACT_ATOMS: atom_id res chain seq x y z
N MET A 1 9.63 7.42 -22.33
CA MET A 1 10.53 6.41 -21.72
C MET A 1 10.19 6.05 -20.27
N ARG A 2 9.52 6.90 -19.47
CA ARG A 2 9.21 6.61 -18.04
C ARG A 2 8.04 5.65 -17.80
N THR A 3 7.00 5.71 -18.62
CA THR A 3 5.78 4.90 -18.50
C THR A 3 5.99 3.37 -18.61
N PRO A 4 6.74 2.83 -19.62
CA PRO A 4 6.93 1.39 -19.72
C PRO A 4 7.76 0.80 -18.57
N ALA A 5 8.68 1.58 -17.99
CA ALA A 5 9.45 1.16 -16.81
C ALA A 5 8.56 1.08 -15.55
N ILE A 6 7.65 2.04 -15.36
CA ILE A 6 6.69 2.01 -14.24
C ILE A 6 5.73 0.82 -14.37
N ILE A 7 5.26 0.55 -15.59
CA ILE A 7 4.40 -0.61 -15.87
C ILE A 7 5.16 -1.92 -15.62
N GLY A 8 6.41 -2.03 -16.09
CA GLY A 8 7.24 -3.21 -15.86
C GLY A 8 7.55 -3.46 -14.38
N LEU A 9 7.85 -2.41 -13.62
CA LEU A 9 8.08 -2.51 -12.18
C LEU A 9 6.79 -2.87 -11.42
N GLY A 10 5.66 -2.30 -11.82
CA GLY A 10 4.35 -2.63 -11.26
C GLY A 10 3.96 -4.09 -11.54
N ALA A 11 4.21 -4.59 -12.75
CA ALA A 11 3.95 -5.99 -13.11
C ALA A 11 4.86 -6.95 -12.32
N ALA A 12 6.16 -6.66 -12.21
CA ALA A 12 7.09 -7.47 -11.42
C ALA A 12 6.68 -7.50 -9.93
N TYR A 13 6.28 -6.35 -9.38
CA TYR A 13 5.76 -6.26 -8.03
C TYR A 13 4.47 -7.07 -7.85
N LEU A 14 3.49 -6.99 -8.77
CA LEU A 14 2.27 -7.80 -8.72
C LEU A 14 2.57 -9.30 -8.74
N VAL A 15 3.56 -9.75 -9.52
CA VAL A 15 4.01 -11.15 -9.53
C VAL A 15 4.60 -11.55 -8.18
N THR A 16 5.50 -10.74 -7.61
CA THR A 16 6.07 -11.01 -6.28
C THR A 16 4.99 -10.99 -5.19
N LEU A 17 3.98 -10.14 -5.32
CA LEU A 17 2.88 -10.01 -4.39
C LEU A 17 2.01 -11.29 -4.40
N VAL A 18 1.70 -11.80 -5.59
CA VAL A 18 1.00 -13.09 -5.76
C VAL A 18 1.83 -14.24 -5.17
N ASP A 19 3.13 -14.31 -5.45
CA ASP A 19 3.99 -15.36 -4.90
C ASP A 19 4.09 -15.29 -3.36
N LEU A 20 4.30 -14.09 -2.81
CA LEU A 20 4.49 -13.89 -1.37
C LEU A 20 3.20 -14.19 -0.57
N THR A 21 2.04 -13.81 -1.12
CA THR A 21 0.75 -13.95 -0.42
C THR A 21 0.15 -15.34 -0.55
N LEU A 22 0.29 -15.99 -1.72
CA LEU A 22 -0.36 -17.27 -1.96
C LEU A 22 0.50 -18.46 -1.52
N VAL A 23 1.83 -18.35 -1.48
CA VAL A 23 2.72 -19.52 -1.35
C VAL A 23 3.35 -19.66 0.05
N ILE A 24 3.57 -18.56 0.78
CA ILE A 24 4.56 -18.57 1.88
C ILE A 24 3.97 -18.78 3.28
N PHE A 25 2.71 -18.41 3.55
CA PHE A 25 2.20 -18.39 4.93
C PHE A 25 0.83 -19.05 5.11
N PRO A 26 0.70 -20.37 5.03
CA PRO A 26 -0.54 -21.04 5.46
C PRO A 26 -0.81 -20.76 6.95
N GLN A 27 -2.04 -20.40 7.29
CA GLN A 27 -2.47 -20.21 8.69
C GLN A 27 -3.67 -21.13 8.96
N PRO A 28 -3.59 -22.03 9.95
CA PRO A 28 -4.63 -23.01 10.23
C PRO A 28 -5.67 -22.43 11.19
N GLU A 29 -6.35 -21.35 10.78
CA GLU A 29 -7.55 -20.90 11.50
C GLU A 29 -8.78 -21.63 10.94
N PRO A 30 -9.74 -22.09 11.76
CA PRO A 30 -10.83 -22.95 11.30
C PRO A 30 -12.06 -22.18 10.78
N ALA A 31 -12.13 -20.83 10.89
CA ALA A 31 -13.28 -20.05 10.43
C ALA A 31 -12.91 -18.64 9.90
N PRO A 32 -13.59 -18.14 8.86
CA PRO A 32 -13.44 -16.75 8.38
C PRO A 32 -13.70 -15.71 9.47
N ASN A 33 -12.88 -14.67 9.54
CA ASN A 33 -13.15 -13.49 10.35
C ASN A 33 -13.80 -12.39 9.51
N LEU A 34 -15.06 -12.09 9.82
CA LEU A 34 -15.81 -10.99 9.20
C LEU A 34 -16.08 -9.84 10.17
N VAL A 35 -15.53 -9.90 11.39
CA VAL A 35 -15.69 -8.86 12.40
C VAL A 35 -14.49 -7.93 12.36
N PRO A 36 -14.66 -6.66 11.94
CA PRO A 36 -13.56 -5.71 11.91
C PRO A 36 -12.95 -5.50 13.30
N MET A 37 -11.65 -5.24 13.32
CA MET A 37 -10.78 -4.99 14.46
C MET A 37 -10.49 -6.20 15.36
N ARG A 38 -11.07 -7.38 15.10
CA ARG A 38 -10.90 -8.56 15.95
C ARG A 38 -9.49 -9.11 15.88
N THR A 39 -8.93 -9.28 14.68
CA THR A 39 -7.58 -9.81 14.50
C THR A 39 -6.54 -8.76 14.85
N ILE A 40 -6.81 -7.50 14.55
CA ILE A 40 -5.95 -6.37 14.96
C ILE A 40 -5.85 -6.27 16.48
N SER A 41 -6.98 -6.35 17.20
CA SER A 41 -6.97 -6.30 18.67
C SER A 41 -6.25 -7.52 19.24
N ALA A 42 -6.51 -8.72 18.70
CA ALA A 42 -5.82 -9.94 19.13
C ALA A 42 -4.30 -9.85 18.93
N CYS A 43 -3.83 -9.35 17.77
CA CYS A 43 -2.41 -9.14 17.51
C CYS A 43 -1.80 -8.08 18.45
N TRP A 44 -2.55 -7.02 18.75
CA TRP A 44 -2.11 -5.97 19.66
C TRP A 44 -1.99 -6.47 21.11
N GLU A 45 -2.98 -7.23 21.58
CA GLU A 45 -3.02 -7.81 22.92
C GLU A 45 -1.97 -8.91 23.11
N ALA A 46 -1.81 -9.79 22.13
CA ALA A 46 -0.78 -10.83 22.15
C ALA A 46 0.62 -10.23 22.09
N GLY A 47 0.78 -9.11 21.37
CA GLY A 47 2.04 -8.44 21.18
C GLY A 47 3.11 -9.31 20.50
N GLY A 48 4.36 -8.88 20.63
CA GLY A 48 5.51 -9.63 20.11
C GLY A 48 5.69 -9.55 18.60
N TRP A 49 6.70 -10.28 18.10
CA TRP A 49 7.14 -10.16 16.70
C TRP A 49 6.10 -10.65 15.70
N SER A 50 5.32 -11.67 16.04
CA SER A 50 4.29 -12.23 15.15
C SER A 50 3.17 -11.22 14.86
N GLY A 51 2.67 -10.52 15.88
CA GLY A 51 1.66 -9.47 15.71
C GLY A 51 2.20 -8.29 14.88
N VAL A 52 3.45 -7.89 15.12
CA VAL A 52 4.12 -6.83 14.33
C VAL A 52 4.24 -7.23 12.86
N MET A 53 4.64 -8.47 12.57
CA MET A 53 4.74 -8.97 11.20
C MET A 53 3.39 -9.10 10.51
N ASN A 54 2.33 -9.47 11.23
CA ASN A 54 0.98 -9.55 10.66
C ASN A 54 0.46 -8.15 10.30
N LEU A 55 0.45 -7.23 11.26
CA LEU A 55 -0.01 -5.86 11.06
C LEU A 55 0.84 -5.11 10.02
N GLY A 56 2.15 -5.16 10.20
CA GLY A 56 3.11 -4.49 9.32
C GLY A 56 3.18 -5.11 7.93
N GLY A 57 3.07 -6.44 7.83
CA GLY A 57 3.07 -7.18 6.56
C GLY A 57 1.89 -6.79 5.68
N ASN A 58 0.68 -6.78 6.23
CA ASN A 58 -0.51 -6.36 5.49
C ASN A 58 -0.44 -4.87 5.09
N LEU A 59 -0.02 -3.98 5.99
CA LEU A 59 0.20 -2.56 5.61
C LEU A 59 1.24 -2.40 4.49
N ALA A 60 2.33 -3.16 4.54
CA ALA A 60 3.37 -3.09 3.52
C ALA A 60 2.93 -3.72 2.20
N LEU A 61 1.99 -4.67 2.23
CA LEU A 61 1.64 -5.51 1.09
C LEU A 61 1.18 -4.68 -0.11
N LEU A 62 0.22 -3.76 0.07
CA LEU A 62 -0.31 -2.92 -1.02
C LEU A 62 0.26 -1.48 -1.03
N ALA A 63 1.18 -1.13 -0.13
CA ALA A 63 1.79 0.20 -0.12
C ALA A 63 2.52 0.54 -1.43
N PRO A 64 3.33 -0.35 -2.04
CA PRO A 64 3.96 -0.05 -3.33
C PRO A 64 2.96 0.16 -4.47
N MET A 65 1.84 -0.58 -4.49
CA MET A 65 0.74 -0.31 -5.43
C MET A 65 0.22 1.13 -5.26
N GLY A 66 -0.02 1.54 -4.01
CA GLY A 66 -0.39 2.90 -3.64
C GLY A 66 0.60 3.94 -4.16
N MET A 67 1.90 3.68 -4.03
CA MET A 67 2.94 4.56 -4.55
C MET A 67 2.84 4.70 -6.08
N ILE A 68 2.63 3.59 -6.80
CA ILE A 68 2.43 3.62 -8.26
C ILE A 68 1.19 4.46 -8.60
N VAL A 69 0.08 4.30 -7.89
CA VAL A 69 -1.13 5.14 -8.06
C VAL A 69 -0.83 6.62 -7.85
N GLY A 70 -0.08 6.97 -6.79
CA GLY A 70 0.35 8.35 -6.53
C GLY A 70 1.26 8.93 -7.62
N LEU A 71 2.06 8.08 -8.27
CA LEU A 71 2.93 8.48 -9.38
C LEU A 71 2.14 8.73 -10.68
N ILE A 72 1.16 7.88 -11.00
CA ILE A 72 0.34 8.00 -12.22
C ILE A 72 -0.79 9.03 -12.09
N ARG A 73 -1.35 9.21 -10.89
CA ARG A 73 -2.47 10.11 -10.61
C ARG A 73 -2.07 11.17 -9.57
N PRO A 74 -1.24 12.16 -9.95
CA PRO A 74 -0.81 13.19 -9.03
C PRO A 74 -1.97 14.10 -8.59
N GLY A 75 -1.88 14.63 -7.37
CA GLY A 75 -2.88 15.53 -6.79
C GLY A 75 -3.93 14.81 -5.94
N ARG A 76 -5.05 15.49 -5.65
CA ARG A 76 -6.04 15.02 -4.65
C ARG A 76 -6.77 13.72 -5.03
N GLY A 77 -6.72 13.33 -6.31
CA GLY A 77 -7.37 12.11 -6.81
C GLY A 77 -6.56 10.82 -6.60
N GLY A 78 -5.25 10.91 -6.33
CA GLY A 78 -4.40 9.73 -6.14
C GLY A 78 -4.82 8.86 -4.94
N PRO A 79 -4.95 9.44 -3.73
CA PRO A 79 -5.35 8.67 -2.56
C PRO A 79 -6.75 8.03 -2.68
N ALA A 80 -7.71 8.71 -3.30
CA ALA A 80 -9.05 8.15 -3.52
C ALA A 80 -9.01 6.95 -4.49
N MET A 81 -8.21 7.05 -5.55
CA MET A 81 -7.98 5.92 -6.46
C MET A 81 -7.25 4.77 -5.76
N ALA A 82 -6.29 5.07 -4.89
CA ALA A 82 -5.56 4.07 -4.12
C ALA A 82 -6.45 3.36 -3.08
N LEU A 83 -7.41 4.06 -2.48
CA LEU A 83 -8.43 3.46 -1.61
C LEU A 83 -9.25 2.41 -2.38
N VAL A 84 -9.83 2.78 -3.52
CA VAL A 84 -10.68 1.86 -4.30
C VAL A 84 -9.87 0.70 -4.85
N ALA A 85 -8.71 0.98 -5.46
CA ALA A 85 -7.83 -0.06 -5.98
C ALA A 85 -7.29 -0.98 -4.86
N GLY A 86 -6.93 -0.42 -3.71
CA GLY A 86 -6.51 -1.12 -2.50
C GLY A 86 -7.56 -2.11 -2.00
N ALA A 87 -8.79 -1.62 -1.81
CA ALA A 87 -9.90 -2.45 -1.34
C ALA A 87 -10.23 -3.59 -2.31
N VAL A 88 -10.33 -3.29 -3.61
CA VAL A 88 -10.63 -4.30 -4.63
C VAL A 88 -9.52 -5.33 -4.74
N MET A 89 -8.26 -4.89 -4.79
CA MET A 89 -7.13 -5.80 -4.91
C MET A 89 -6.98 -6.66 -3.66
N SER A 90 -7.13 -6.07 -2.47
CA SER A 90 -7.03 -6.84 -1.23
C SER A 90 -8.16 -7.85 -1.09
N LEU A 91 -9.39 -7.49 -1.45
CA LEU A 91 -10.50 -8.43 -1.45
C LEU A 91 -10.25 -9.58 -2.43
N ALA A 92 -9.69 -9.29 -3.61
CA ALA A 92 -9.34 -10.33 -4.57
C ALA A 92 -8.23 -11.28 -4.06
N ILE A 93 -7.22 -10.75 -3.36
CA ILE A 93 -6.17 -11.56 -2.71
C ILE A 93 -6.81 -12.46 -1.65
N GLU A 94 -7.63 -11.89 -0.77
CA GLU A 94 -8.30 -12.61 0.32
C GLU A 94 -9.17 -13.76 -0.21
N LEU A 95 -9.98 -13.47 -1.24
CA LEU A 95 -10.83 -14.47 -1.89
C LEU A 95 -10.02 -15.55 -2.60
N ALA A 96 -8.89 -15.20 -3.21
CA ALA A 96 -8.00 -16.17 -3.86
C ALA A 96 -7.33 -17.09 -2.82
N GLN A 97 -6.88 -16.54 -1.69
CA GLN A 97 -6.30 -17.31 -0.59
C GLN A 97 -7.34 -18.25 0.04
N PHE A 98 -8.56 -17.76 0.25
CA PHE A 98 -9.68 -18.54 0.76
C PHE A 98 -10.07 -19.67 -0.20
N ALA A 99 -10.25 -19.36 -1.48
CA ALA A 99 -10.61 -20.35 -2.50
C ALA A 99 -9.51 -21.41 -2.72
N GLY A 100 -8.24 -21.01 -2.58
CA GLY A 100 -7.09 -21.93 -2.66
C GLY A 100 -6.87 -22.78 -1.40
N GLY A 101 -7.64 -22.56 -0.33
CA GLY A 101 -7.47 -23.28 0.94
C GLY A 101 -6.18 -22.93 1.69
N HIS A 102 -5.52 -21.82 1.35
CA HIS A 102 -4.25 -21.41 1.95
C HIS A 102 -4.47 -20.70 3.29
N ARG A 103 -5.60 -19.99 3.45
CA ARG A 103 -5.98 -19.24 4.67
C ARG A 103 -7.49 -19.10 4.79
N THR A 104 -7.94 -18.73 5.99
CA THR A 104 -9.28 -18.18 6.21
C THR A 104 -9.36 -16.73 5.80
N ALA A 105 -10.50 -16.32 5.25
CA ALA A 105 -10.74 -14.92 4.91
C ALA A 105 -10.77 -14.05 6.19
N ASP A 106 -10.03 -12.94 6.21
CA ASP A 106 -9.98 -11.97 7.30
C ASP A 106 -10.25 -10.54 6.80
N VAL A 107 -11.31 -9.91 7.31
CA VAL A 107 -11.65 -8.51 6.99
C VAL A 107 -10.58 -7.52 7.46
N ASP A 108 -9.82 -7.85 8.50
CA ASP A 108 -8.75 -6.98 9.01
C ASP A 108 -7.55 -6.93 8.06
N ASP A 109 -7.24 -8.04 7.37
CA ASP A 109 -6.23 -8.08 6.31
C ASP A 109 -6.64 -7.15 5.16
N VAL A 110 -7.92 -7.18 4.76
CA VAL A 110 -8.48 -6.26 3.75
C VAL A 110 -8.34 -4.80 4.16
N LEU A 111 -8.62 -4.48 5.43
CA LEU A 111 -8.50 -3.13 5.96
C LEU A 111 -7.04 -2.66 5.98
N LEU A 112 -6.12 -3.48 6.51
CA LEU A 112 -4.70 -3.14 6.63
C LEU A 112 -4.07 -2.96 5.24
N ASN A 113 -4.32 -3.87 4.31
CA ASN A 113 -3.86 -3.76 2.93
C ASN A 113 -4.38 -2.47 2.27
N THR A 114 -5.66 -2.15 2.45
CA THR A 114 -6.25 -0.92 1.91
C THR A 114 -5.61 0.34 2.50
N ILE A 115 -5.37 0.36 3.81
CA ILE A 115 -4.67 1.46 4.49
C ILE A 115 -3.25 1.59 3.94
N GLY A 116 -2.55 0.47 3.75
CA GLY A 116 -1.24 0.41 3.11
C GLY A 116 -1.21 1.11 1.76
N ALA A 117 -2.17 0.80 0.88
CA ALA A 117 -2.30 1.45 -0.42
C ALA A 117 -2.50 2.97 -0.33
N ILE A 118 -3.33 3.44 0.61
CA ILE A 118 -3.53 4.88 0.83
C ILE A 118 -2.24 5.54 1.30
N LEU A 119 -1.55 4.94 2.28
CA LEU A 119 -0.28 5.45 2.81
C LEU A 119 0.79 5.55 1.71
N GLY A 120 0.89 4.55 0.83
CA GLY A 120 1.78 4.59 -0.32
C GLY A 120 1.49 5.75 -1.27
N ALA A 121 0.22 6.00 -1.59
CA ALA A 121 -0.17 7.12 -2.46
C ALA A 121 0.09 8.49 -1.81
N LEU A 122 -0.15 8.60 -0.50
CA LEU A 122 0.13 9.80 0.27
C LEU A 122 1.64 10.09 0.35
N ALA A 123 2.48 9.07 0.57
CA ALA A 123 3.93 9.24 0.61
C ALA A 123 4.47 9.90 -0.66
N VAL A 124 4.01 9.45 -1.83
CA VAL A 124 4.38 10.04 -3.13
C VAL A 124 3.84 11.46 -3.28
N SER A 125 2.59 11.68 -2.88
CA SER A 125 1.95 13.00 -2.97
C SER A 125 2.69 14.05 -2.12
N SER A 126 3.08 13.68 -0.90
CA SER A 126 3.83 14.53 0.03
C SER A 126 5.24 14.84 -0.46
N ALA A 127 5.96 13.83 -0.99
CA ALA A 127 7.29 14.03 -1.56
C ALA A 127 7.26 14.99 -2.78
N ARG A 128 6.22 14.89 -3.61
CA ARG A 128 6.01 15.82 -4.74
C ARG A 128 5.68 17.23 -4.29
N TRP A 129 4.89 17.39 -3.23
CA TRP A 129 4.60 18.71 -2.68
C TRP A 129 5.86 19.39 -2.12
N ALA A 130 6.68 18.65 -1.36
CA ALA A 130 7.93 19.18 -0.79
C ALA A 130 8.93 19.64 -1.87
N THR A 131 8.98 18.95 -3.01
CA THR A 131 9.83 19.33 -4.16
C THR A 131 9.22 20.43 -5.04
N SER A 132 7.91 20.64 -4.99
CA SER A 132 7.20 21.69 -5.71
C SER A 132 7.07 22.99 -4.91
N ALA A 133 7.41 22.97 -3.61
CA ALA A 133 7.43 24.16 -2.77
C ALA A 133 8.46 25.17 -3.33
N PRO A 134 8.09 26.43 -3.62
CA PRO A 134 9.01 27.41 -4.16
C PRO A 134 10.16 27.69 -3.19
N GLY A 135 11.32 27.07 -3.42
CA GLY A 135 12.58 27.47 -2.82
C GLY A 135 12.90 28.90 -3.22
N GLY A 136 13.04 29.77 -2.22
CA GLY A 136 13.12 31.22 -2.36
C GLY A 136 14.06 31.69 -3.47
N SER A 137 13.47 32.41 -4.43
CA SER A 137 14.14 33.39 -5.28
C SER A 137 14.92 34.37 -4.40
N ARG A 138 16.20 34.08 -4.14
CA ARG A 138 17.16 35.14 -3.86
C ARG A 138 17.29 35.92 -5.16
N ARG A 139 16.63 37.08 -5.18
CA ARG A 139 16.87 38.17 -6.13
C ARG A 139 18.36 38.27 -6.40
N VAL A 140 18.76 37.85 -7.60
CA VAL A 140 19.95 38.40 -8.25
C VAL A 140 19.55 39.81 -8.66
N SER A 141 19.63 40.76 -7.74
CA SER A 141 19.75 42.17 -8.10
C SER A 141 21.19 42.41 -8.53
N ALA A 142 21.52 41.89 -9.71
CA ALA A 142 22.61 42.45 -10.49
C ALA A 142 22.13 43.82 -10.97
N SER A 143 22.51 44.88 -10.25
CA SER A 143 22.48 46.23 -10.82
C SER A 143 23.68 46.33 -11.76
N PRO A 144 23.49 46.66 -13.05
CA PRO A 144 24.61 46.97 -13.93
C PRO A 144 25.27 48.26 -13.46
N SER A 145 26.59 48.30 -13.61
CA SER A 145 27.44 49.47 -13.40
C SER A 145 27.00 50.65 -14.27
N ARG A 146 27.00 51.84 -13.67
CA ARG A 146 27.43 53.12 -14.25
C ARG A 146 27.59 54.16 -13.15
#